data_AF-A0A1G9Y8F2-F1
#
_entry.id   AF-A0A1G9Y8F2-F1
#
_cell.length_a   1.000
_cell.length_b   1.000
_cell.length_c   1.000
_cell.angle_alpha   90.00
_cell.angle_beta   90.00
_cell.angle_gamma   90.00
#
_symmetry.space_group_name_H-M   'P 1'
#
loop_
_entity.id
_entity.type
_entity.pdbx_description
1 polymer ?
#
loop_
_entity_poly.entity_id
_entity_poly.type
_entity_poly.pdbx_seq_one_letter_code
_entity_poly.pdbx_strand_id
1 'polypeptide(L)'
;MSKLWVVGDSTLSSFEDKYYYPRYGYGTKLGEYLNDKVEVVNIALSGRSSLSFTKEENYETLMNNMESGDFLLMGFGHNDEKAEVDRFRTAVGDYKTEGSFANSLYINYIEPARTAGVVPILATPIVRRKTEDNWSKVLLHITEDNGDFKGGDYPEAVRKLAADTHVALVDMTEITRKFYEELGVEETAYLHAWSCNNMVSVDNTHTNVWGAYVNAFFVMKTIKELGITGLSENVIDLANYMPYPAKENYLEANKDYKPVEFNSNLEASKLFKDVEGFKVSAFGDILAPADNKDFSCELEEKDGKPAIRMAVRENRGKISIVTDGILFAFKQIPAATKFKLTADITVNDYFSNDQVSFGLMVRDDVYVDMDTADVLGDYVAAAPLFLTKKENATNCFARRSSEQVLGSKLKREIKKGMTVKACLFATEDGYGASFDDGDVITGGFDFKLTTVDPRHVYLGLFVSRNADVTFSNISLEM
;
A
#
# COMPACT_ATOMS: atom_id res chain seq x y z
N MET A 1 12.95 -31.35 14.12
CA MET A 1 11.81 -30.47 13.80
C MET A 1 12.22 -29.74 12.55
N SER A 2 11.47 -29.89 11.47
CA SER A 2 11.75 -29.15 10.22
C SER A 2 11.03 -27.81 10.25
N LYS A 3 11.49 -26.86 9.42
CA LYS A 3 10.85 -25.56 9.28
C LYS A 3 10.10 -25.46 7.95
N LEU A 4 8.94 -24.83 7.98
CA LEU A 4 8.27 -24.26 6.81
C LEU A 4 8.57 -22.76 6.81
N TRP A 5 9.56 -22.36 6.02
CA TRP A 5 9.87 -20.97 5.75
C TRP A 5 8.81 -20.38 4.84
N VAL A 6 8.29 -19.21 5.21
CA VAL A 6 7.27 -18.50 4.42
C VAL A 6 7.81 -17.13 4.04
N VAL A 7 7.97 -16.92 2.74
CA VAL A 7 8.34 -15.64 2.14
C VAL A 7 7.25 -15.16 1.20
N GLY A 8 7.08 -13.84 1.14
CA GLY A 8 6.05 -13.25 0.31
C GLY A 8 5.75 -11.82 0.65
N ASP A 9 4.63 -11.36 0.09
CA ASP A 9 4.13 -9.99 0.24
C ASP A 9 3.16 -9.84 1.43
N SER A 10 2.37 -8.75 1.40
CA SER A 10 1.39 -8.40 2.42
C SER A 10 0.28 -9.43 2.60
N THR A 11 0.02 -10.28 1.61
CA THR A 11 -1.00 -11.34 1.72
C THR A 11 -0.52 -12.54 2.54
N LEU A 12 0.77 -12.60 2.89
CA LEU A 12 1.35 -13.61 3.78
C LEU A 12 1.84 -13.03 5.13
N SER A 13 2.16 -11.73 5.19
CA SER A 13 2.79 -11.10 6.35
C SER A 13 1.88 -10.96 7.58
N SER A 14 2.48 -10.74 8.74
CA SER A 14 1.80 -10.27 9.95
C SER A 14 1.53 -8.75 9.88
N PHE A 15 0.52 -8.30 10.63
CA PHE A 15 0.16 -6.89 10.79
C PHE A 15 -0.19 -6.57 12.24
N GLU A 16 -0.12 -5.28 12.59
CA GLU A 16 -0.51 -4.75 13.90
C GLU A 16 -1.52 -3.59 13.77
N ASP A 17 -2.33 -3.60 12.70
CA ASP A 17 -3.23 -2.49 12.39
C ASP A 17 -4.37 -2.34 13.41
N LYS A 18 -4.81 -1.10 13.61
CA LYS A 18 -5.94 -0.75 14.49
C LYS A 18 -7.30 -0.74 13.79
N TYR A 19 -7.40 -1.42 12.65
CA TYR A 19 -8.62 -1.53 11.86
C TYR A 19 -9.74 -2.24 12.64
N TYR A 20 -10.99 -2.05 12.21
CA TYR A 20 -12.13 -2.76 12.79
C TYR A 20 -12.04 -4.27 12.56
N TYR A 21 -11.77 -4.69 11.32
CA TYR A 21 -11.26 -6.02 11.01
C TYR A 21 -9.80 -5.88 10.54
N PRO A 22 -8.80 -6.18 11.38
CA PRO A 22 -7.39 -6.04 11.04
C PRO A 22 -6.96 -6.90 9.86
N ARG A 23 -5.90 -6.47 9.17
CA ARG A 23 -5.28 -7.27 8.12
C ARG A 23 -4.56 -8.47 8.74
N TYR A 24 -4.66 -9.60 8.07
CA TYR A 24 -3.89 -10.81 8.37
C TYR A 24 -3.45 -11.44 7.07
N GLY A 25 -2.15 -11.70 6.94
CA GLY A 25 -1.64 -12.56 5.89
C GLY A 25 -1.84 -14.03 6.26
N TYR A 26 -2.16 -14.86 5.27
CA TYR A 26 -2.45 -16.28 5.50
C TYR A 26 -1.23 -17.06 6.00
N GLY A 27 -0.02 -16.56 5.76
CA GLY A 27 1.22 -17.11 6.31
C GLY A 27 1.20 -17.22 7.85
N THR A 28 0.46 -16.33 8.52
CA THR A 28 0.31 -16.33 9.98
C THR A 28 -0.57 -17.46 10.52
N LYS A 29 -1.35 -18.14 9.66
CA LYS A 29 -2.30 -19.20 10.03
C LYS A 29 -1.95 -20.58 9.49
N LEU A 30 -0.83 -20.70 8.76
CA LEU A 30 -0.35 -21.98 8.25
C LEU A 30 -0.08 -23.01 9.36
N GLY A 31 0.48 -22.57 10.49
CA GLY A 31 0.82 -23.45 11.62
C GLY A 31 -0.38 -24.10 12.30
N GLU A 32 -1.58 -23.52 12.16
CA GLU A 32 -2.83 -24.02 12.75
C GLU A 32 -3.27 -25.37 12.17
N TYR A 33 -2.71 -25.74 11.01
CA TYR A 33 -3.01 -26.99 10.30
C TYR A 33 -1.82 -27.97 10.30
N LEU A 34 -0.77 -27.70 11.08
CA LEU A 34 0.41 -28.55 11.20
C LEU A 34 0.50 -29.13 12.61
N ASN A 35 1.07 -30.34 12.72
CA ASN A 35 1.49 -30.88 14.01
C ASN A 35 2.81 -30.22 14.48
N ASP A 36 3.24 -30.59 15.68
CA ASP A 36 4.43 -30.07 16.34
C ASP A 36 5.78 -30.47 15.70
N LYS A 37 5.80 -31.24 14.61
CA LYS A 37 7.04 -31.66 13.94
C LYS A 37 7.55 -30.65 12.92
N VAL A 38 6.68 -29.75 12.46
CA VAL A 38 7.01 -28.69 11.49
C VAL A 38 6.70 -27.34 12.11
N GLU A 39 7.73 -26.50 12.26
CA GLU A 39 7.58 -25.12 12.72
C GLU A 39 7.34 -24.18 11.53
N VAL A 40 6.37 -23.29 11.62
CA VAL A 40 6.18 -22.23 10.61
C VAL A 40 7.01 -21.01 10.97
N VAL A 41 7.95 -20.65 10.10
CA VAL A 41 8.77 -19.44 10.24
C VAL A 41 8.31 -18.44 9.18
N ASN A 42 7.34 -17.61 9.54
CA ASN A 42 6.80 -16.59 8.65
C ASN A 42 7.61 -15.29 8.72
N ILE A 43 8.33 -15.02 7.64
CA ILE A 43 9.18 -13.83 7.48
C ILE A 43 8.74 -12.99 6.27
N ALA A 44 7.52 -13.21 5.75
CA ALA A 44 6.93 -12.39 4.70
C ALA A 44 6.75 -10.94 5.16
N LEU A 45 6.87 -10.00 4.23
CA LEU A 45 6.84 -8.56 4.52
C LEU A 45 5.89 -7.82 3.60
N SER A 46 5.06 -6.95 4.21
CA SER A 46 4.12 -6.12 3.49
C SER A 46 4.83 -5.21 2.48
N GLY A 47 4.28 -5.14 1.26
CA GLY A 47 4.80 -4.28 0.20
C GLY A 47 6.12 -4.75 -0.44
N ARG A 48 6.55 -6.00 -0.21
CA ARG A 48 7.72 -6.57 -0.90
C ARG A 48 7.33 -7.37 -2.13
N SER A 49 8.22 -7.34 -3.12
CA SER A 49 8.20 -8.11 -4.36
C SER A 49 9.29 -9.20 -4.32
N SER A 50 9.32 -10.12 -5.28
CA SER A 50 10.35 -11.16 -5.32
C SER A 50 11.77 -10.59 -5.45
N LEU A 51 11.91 -9.38 -6.00
CA LEU A 51 13.16 -8.63 -6.03
C LEU A 51 13.41 -7.85 -4.74
N SER A 52 12.48 -6.97 -4.35
CA SER A 52 12.74 -6.02 -3.25
C SER A 52 12.95 -6.72 -1.91
N PHE A 53 12.33 -7.89 -1.69
CA PHE A 53 12.54 -8.70 -0.49
C PHE A 53 14.01 -9.10 -0.30
N THR A 54 14.81 -9.25 -1.36
CA THR A 54 16.23 -9.66 -1.24
C THR A 54 17.12 -8.62 -0.59
N LYS A 55 16.62 -7.40 -0.41
CA LYS A 55 17.32 -6.27 0.24
C LYS A 55 17.00 -6.18 1.73
N GLU A 56 16.15 -7.06 2.27
CA GLU A 56 15.68 -7.01 3.65
C GLU A 56 16.48 -7.97 4.55
N GLU A 57 16.59 -7.63 5.84
CA GLU A 57 17.20 -8.50 6.86
C GLU A 57 16.48 -9.87 6.95
N ASN A 58 15.20 -9.93 6.60
CA ASN A 58 14.43 -11.16 6.50
C ASN A 58 15.00 -12.13 5.47
N TYR A 59 15.48 -11.63 4.33
CA TYR A 59 16.10 -12.47 3.31
C TYR A 59 17.46 -13.00 3.77
N GLU A 60 18.26 -12.16 4.42
CA GLU A 60 19.52 -12.61 5.04
C GLU A 60 19.24 -13.69 6.10
N THR A 61 18.19 -13.51 6.90
CA THR A 61 17.73 -14.50 7.89
C THR A 61 17.38 -15.82 7.21
N LEU A 62 16.64 -15.81 6.10
CA LEU A 62 16.33 -17.03 5.34
C LEU A 62 17.61 -17.73 4.87
N MET A 63 18.48 -17.00 4.17
CA MET A 63 19.69 -17.56 3.57
C MET A 63 20.65 -18.17 4.59
N ASN A 64 20.71 -17.59 5.79
CA ASN A 64 21.62 -18.05 6.85
C ASN A 64 21.08 -19.23 7.67
N ASN A 65 19.78 -19.52 7.61
CA ASN A 65 19.13 -20.46 8.54
C ASN A 65 18.35 -21.60 7.88
N MET A 66 18.29 -21.64 6.55
CA MET A 66 17.74 -22.79 5.81
C MET A 66 18.58 -24.05 6.03
N GLU A 67 17.94 -25.15 6.41
CA GLU A 67 18.60 -26.44 6.63
C GLU A 67 17.99 -27.55 5.77
N SER A 68 18.79 -28.56 5.43
CA SER A 68 18.31 -29.71 4.65
C SER A 68 17.16 -30.42 5.36
N GLY A 69 16.06 -30.65 4.64
CA GLY A 69 14.81 -31.18 5.18
C GLY A 69 13.77 -30.12 5.58
N ASP A 70 14.09 -28.83 5.47
CA ASP A 70 13.11 -27.74 5.55
C ASP A 70 12.29 -27.61 4.24
N PHE A 71 11.28 -26.74 4.30
CA PHE A 71 10.41 -26.37 3.19
C PHE A 71 10.40 -24.85 3.02
N LEU A 72 10.22 -24.37 1.78
CA LEU A 72 10.11 -22.94 1.47
C LEU A 72 8.85 -22.65 0.65
N LEU A 73 7.86 -22.00 1.26
CA LEU A 73 6.68 -21.49 0.58
C LEU A 73 6.92 -20.04 0.10
N MET A 74 6.74 -19.80 -1.19
CA MET A 74 6.93 -18.49 -1.83
C MET A 74 5.61 -17.98 -2.41
N GLY A 75 5.10 -16.87 -1.88
CA GLY A 75 3.89 -16.18 -2.38
C GLY A 75 4.17 -14.73 -2.74
N PHE A 76 4.50 -14.46 -4.01
CA PHE A 76 4.76 -13.13 -4.55
C PHE A 76 3.87 -12.85 -5.78
N GLY A 77 3.88 -11.61 -6.27
CA GLY A 77 3.14 -11.19 -7.45
C GLY A 77 2.50 -9.81 -7.33
N HIS A 78 1.87 -9.49 -6.20
CA HIS A 78 1.13 -8.22 -6.02
C HIS A 78 2.00 -6.98 -6.20
N ASN A 79 3.28 -7.06 -5.79
CA ASN A 79 4.20 -5.94 -5.86
C ASN A 79 5.18 -6.04 -7.04
N ASP A 80 5.35 -7.23 -7.62
CA ASP A 80 6.15 -7.46 -8.82
C ASP A 80 5.52 -6.81 -10.05
N GLU A 81 4.18 -6.71 -10.06
CA GLU A 81 3.41 -6.06 -11.12
C GLU A 81 3.38 -4.53 -11.06
N LYS A 82 3.94 -3.93 -10.00
CA LYS A 82 3.94 -2.48 -9.82
C LYS A 82 5.06 -1.84 -10.62
N ALA A 83 4.74 -0.78 -11.36
CA ALA A 83 5.64 -0.03 -12.23
C ALA A 83 6.68 0.81 -11.44
N GLU A 84 7.51 0.13 -10.65
CA GLU A 84 8.57 0.69 -9.83
C GLU A 84 9.88 -0.06 -10.06
N VAL A 85 10.97 0.65 -10.36
CA VAL A 85 12.25 0.05 -10.72
C VAL A 85 12.76 -0.95 -9.66
N ASP A 86 12.59 -0.62 -8.39
CA ASP A 86 13.10 -1.43 -7.27
C ASP A 86 12.24 -2.67 -6.94
N ARG A 87 11.07 -2.81 -7.55
CA ARG A 87 10.14 -3.91 -7.28
C ARG A 87 9.82 -4.73 -8.50
N PHE A 88 9.68 -4.06 -9.64
CA PHE A 88 9.10 -4.61 -10.84
C PHE A 88 9.88 -5.80 -11.38
N ARG A 89 9.15 -6.83 -11.79
CA ARG A 89 9.67 -7.93 -12.59
C ARG A 89 8.63 -8.31 -13.62
N THR A 90 9.00 -8.28 -14.90
CA THR A 90 8.04 -8.56 -15.97
C THR A 90 7.54 -10.00 -15.89
N ALA A 91 6.24 -10.21 -16.04
CA ALA A 91 5.68 -11.56 -16.17
C ALA A 91 5.99 -12.21 -17.53
N VAL A 92 6.62 -11.48 -18.46
CA VAL A 92 7.05 -12.00 -19.76
C VAL A 92 8.44 -12.62 -19.65
N GLY A 93 8.57 -13.85 -20.12
CA GLY A 93 9.81 -14.61 -20.10
C GLY A 93 9.75 -15.79 -19.12
N ASP A 94 10.73 -16.68 -19.25
CA ASP A 94 10.87 -17.85 -18.40
C ASP A 94 11.89 -17.62 -17.28
N TYR A 95 12.20 -18.67 -16.52
CA TYR A 95 13.16 -18.62 -15.42
C TYR A 95 14.62 -18.39 -15.86
N LYS A 96 14.92 -18.39 -17.16
CA LYS A 96 16.24 -18.11 -17.73
C LYS A 96 16.33 -16.69 -18.28
N THR A 97 15.20 -15.99 -18.39
CA THR A 97 15.12 -14.62 -18.92
C THR A 97 15.42 -13.63 -17.80
N GLU A 98 16.59 -12.99 -17.82
CA GLU A 98 16.98 -12.00 -16.82
C GLU A 98 15.94 -10.88 -16.72
N GLY A 99 15.58 -10.51 -15.48
CA GLY A 99 14.59 -9.47 -15.20
C GLY A 99 13.13 -9.94 -15.26
N SER A 100 12.86 -11.19 -15.66
CA SER A 100 11.53 -11.77 -15.55
C SER A 100 11.17 -12.13 -14.10
N PHE A 101 9.88 -12.18 -13.79
CA PHE A 101 9.36 -12.60 -12.50
C PHE A 101 9.71 -14.06 -12.20
N ALA A 102 9.57 -14.94 -13.20
CA ALA A 102 9.95 -16.34 -13.08
C ALA A 102 11.45 -16.51 -12.79
N ASN A 103 12.31 -15.72 -13.43
CA ASN A 103 13.76 -15.75 -13.17
C ASN A 103 14.06 -15.24 -11.76
N SER A 104 13.42 -14.15 -11.32
CA SER A 104 13.62 -13.64 -9.95
C SER A 104 13.24 -14.67 -8.88
N LEU A 105 12.10 -15.37 -9.03
CA LEU A 105 11.72 -16.46 -8.12
C LEU A 105 12.74 -17.60 -8.15
N TYR A 106 13.24 -17.94 -9.33
CA TYR A 106 14.19 -19.04 -9.49
C TYR A 106 15.54 -18.77 -8.84
N ILE A 107 16.21 -17.68 -9.24
CA ILE A 107 17.59 -17.40 -8.83
C ILE A 107 17.67 -16.97 -7.36
N ASN A 108 16.66 -16.27 -6.84
CA ASN A 108 16.71 -15.74 -5.48
C ASN A 108 16.20 -16.74 -4.44
N TYR A 109 15.38 -17.73 -4.81
CA TYR A 109 14.72 -18.60 -3.83
C TYR A 109 14.80 -20.08 -4.16
N ILE A 110 14.38 -20.50 -5.37
CA ILE A 110 14.31 -21.92 -5.73
C ILE A 110 15.70 -22.56 -5.77
N GLU A 111 16.66 -21.93 -6.45
CA GLU A 111 18.02 -22.45 -6.58
C GLU A 111 18.78 -22.45 -5.23
N PRO A 112 18.75 -21.37 -4.42
CA PRO A 112 19.32 -21.39 -3.07
C PRO A 112 18.69 -22.45 -2.16
N ALA A 113 17.36 -22.57 -2.14
CA ALA A 113 16.66 -23.57 -1.35
C ALA A 113 17.11 -24.99 -1.71
N ARG A 114 17.14 -25.33 -3.00
CA ARG A 114 17.60 -26.64 -3.49
C ARG A 114 19.05 -26.90 -3.10
N THR A 115 19.91 -25.89 -3.17
CA THR A 115 21.32 -26.00 -2.79
C THR A 115 21.48 -26.29 -1.30
N ALA A 116 20.62 -25.73 -0.46
CA ALA A 116 20.57 -26.00 0.98
C ALA A 116 19.85 -27.32 1.35
N GLY A 117 19.26 -28.04 0.39
CA GLY A 117 18.47 -29.25 0.64
C GLY A 117 17.04 -28.96 1.14
N VAL A 118 16.56 -27.73 0.96
CA VAL A 118 15.20 -27.28 1.26
C VAL A 118 14.29 -27.57 0.08
N VAL A 119 13.05 -27.99 0.35
CA VAL A 119 12.04 -28.27 -0.67
C VAL A 119 11.23 -26.99 -1.00
N PRO A 120 11.39 -26.41 -2.21
CA PRO A 120 10.63 -25.23 -2.61
C PRO A 120 9.17 -25.56 -2.97
N ILE A 121 8.28 -24.62 -2.67
CA ILE A 121 6.84 -24.66 -2.96
C ILE A 121 6.43 -23.26 -3.44
N LEU A 122 5.85 -23.19 -4.63
CA LEU A 122 5.33 -21.94 -5.20
C LEU A 122 3.85 -21.78 -4.87
N ALA A 123 3.43 -20.55 -4.58
CA ALA A 123 2.04 -20.14 -4.55
C ALA A 123 1.84 -18.98 -5.54
N THR A 124 0.80 -19.07 -6.39
CA THR A 124 0.37 -17.91 -7.18
C THR A 124 -0.23 -16.83 -6.25
N PRO A 125 -0.29 -15.55 -6.65
CA PRO A 125 -0.93 -14.54 -5.80
C PRO A 125 -2.43 -14.84 -5.61
N ILE A 126 -2.98 -14.61 -4.40
CA ILE A 126 -4.44 -14.64 -4.20
C ILE A 126 -5.09 -13.55 -5.06
N VAL A 127 -6.31 -13.77 -5.54
CA VAL A 127 -7.03 -12.74 -6.30
C VAL A 127 -7.39 -11.54 -5.43
N ARG A 128 -7.49 -10.36 -6.03
CA ARG A 128 -8.12 -9.20 -5.39
C ARG A 128 -9.64 -9.35 -5.39
N ARG A 129 -10.29 -8.86 -4.34
CA ARG A 129 -11.74 -8.82 -4.21
C ARG A 129 -12.36 -8.03 -5.35
N LYS A 130 -13.34 -8.63 -6.04
CA LYS A 130 -14.25 -7.93 -6.93
C LYS A 130 -15.40 -7.29 -6.15
N THR A 131 -15.78 -6.07 -6.52
CA THR A 131 -16.96 -5.36 -5.95
C THR A 131 -18.20 -5.50 -6.83
N GLU A 132 -18.06 -6.16 -7.97
CA GLU A 132 -19.09 -6.44 -8.96
C GLU A 132 -18.93 -7.90 -9.43
N ASP A 133 -19.90 -8.44 -10.17
CA ASP A 133 -19.87 -9.85 -10.56
C ASP A 133 -18.75 -10.21 -11.55
N ASN A 134 -18.21 -9.24 -12.28
CA ASN A 134 -17.21 -9.48 -13.32
C ASN A 134 -15.77 -9.39 -12.80
N TRP A 135 -14.92 -10.29 -13.30
CA TRP A 135 -13.47 -10.20 -13.13
C TRP A 135 -12.86 -9.25 -14.16
N SER A 136 -12.17 -8.22 -13.69
CA SER A 136 -11.21 -7.51 -14.53
C SER A 136 -9.85 -8.21 -14.49
N LYS A 137 -9.04 -8.00 -15.54
CA LYS A 137 -7.70 -8.58 -15.65
C LYS A 137 -6.80 -8.23 -14.46
N VAL A 138 -6.85 -7.00 -13.98
CA VAL A 138 -6.00 -6.53 -12.86
C VAL A 138 -6.34 -7.22 -11.54
N LEU A 139 -7.60 -7.60 -11.32
CA LEU A 139 -8.00 -8.37 -10.12
C LEU A 139 -7.45 -9.80 -10.13
N LEU A 140 -7.05 -10.29 -11.30
CA LEU A 140 -6.43 -11.60 -11.54
C LEU A 140 -4.91 -11.51 -11.74
N HIS A 141 -4.27 -10.37 -11.45
CA HIS A 141 -2.83 -10.15 -11.66
C HIS A 141 -2.39 -10.29 -13.12
N ILE A 142 -3.26 -9.82 -14.03
CA ILE A 142 -2.96 -9.67 -15.45
C ILE A 142 -2.89 -8.18 -15.76
N THR A 143 -1.68 -7.67 -15.99
CA THR A 143 -1.42 -6.24 -16.15
C THR A 143 -1.04 -5.88 -17.59
N GLU A 144 -1.33 -4.64 -17.97
CA GLU A 144 -0.89 -4.05 -19.24
C GLU A 144 0.48 -3.38 -19.09
N ASP A 145 1.09 -3.01 -20.21
CA ASP A 145 2.33 -2.24 -20.22
C ASP A 145 2.13 -0.85 -19.59
N ASN A 146 3.10 -0.42 -18.79
CA ASN A 146 3.16 0.95 -18.25
C ASN A 146 4.54 1.55 -18.55
N GLY A 147 4.64 2.36 -19.61
CA GLY A 147 5.93 2.89 -20.06
C GLY A 147 6.92 1.78 -20.39
N ASP A 148 8.06 1.77 -19.70
CA ASP A 148 9.11 0.74 -19.85
C ASP A 148 8.82 -0.55 -19.05
N PHE A 149 7.79 -0.55 -18.22
CA PHE A 149 7.39 -1.70 -17.40
C PHE A 149 6.45 -2.61 -18.21
N LYS A 150 6.99 -3.71 -18.73
CA LYS A 150 6.24 -4.71 -19.53
C LYS A 150 5.36 -5.62 -18.67
N GLY A 151 4.05 -5.36 -18.68
CA GLY A 151 3.07 -6.11 -17.91
C GLY A 151 2.95 -7.57 -18.35
N GLY A 152 1.98 -8.29 -17.81
CA GLY A 152 1.69 -9.66 -18.23
C GLY A 152 0.85 -10.42 -17.20
N ASP A 153 0.79 -11.75 -17.38
CA ASP A 153 0.05 -12.67 -16.53
C ASP A 153 0.99 -13.30 -15.48
N TYR A 154 0.97 -12.74 -14.27
CA TYR A 154 1.86 -13.16 -13.18
C TYR A 154 1.54 -14.58 -12.67
N PRO A 155 0.28 -14.98 -12.46
CA PRO A 155 -0.08 -16.35 -12.13
C PRO A 155 0.42 -17.36 -13.18
N GLU A 156 0.29 -17.05 -14.47
CA GLU A 156 0.78 -17.91 -15.56
C GLU A 156 2.30 -18.05 -15.56
N ALA A 157 3.04 -16.98 -15.26
CA ALA A 157 4.49 -17.05 -15.11
C ALA A 157 4.92 -18.03 -13.99
N VAL A 158 4.19 -18.04 -12.87
CA VAL A 158 4.44 -19.00 -11.76
C VAL A 158 4.05 -20.43 -12.15
N ARG A 159 2.92 -20.61 -12.85
CA ARG A 159 2.50 -21.94 -13.36
C ARG A 159 3.56 -22.54 -14.28
N LYS A 160 4.06 -21.76 -15.24
CA LYS A 160 5.13 -22.17 -16.15
C LYS A 160 6.42 -22.48 -15.42
N LEU A 161 6.83 -21.61 -14.48
CA LEU A 161 8.00 -21.84 -13.65
C LEU A 161 7.90 -23.18 -12.90
N ALA A 162 6.77 -23.46 -12.26
CA ALA A 162 6.54 -24.72 -11.54
C ALA A 162 6.64 -25.94 -12.47
N ALA A 163 6.01 -25.86 -13.65
CA ALA A 163 6.05 -26.93 -14.65
C ALA A 163 7.48 -27.18 -15.17
N ASP A 164 8.20 -26.12 -15.55
CA ASP A 164 9.53 -26.20 -16.15
C ASP A 164 10.62 -26.64 -15.17
N THR A 165 10.43 -26.35 -13.89
CA THR A 165 11.42 -26.65 -12.84
C THR A 165 11.01 -27.81 -11.94
N HIS A 166 9.81 -28.38 -12.12
CA HIS A 166 9.23 -29.42 -11.29
C HIS A 166 9.14 -29.04 -9.80
N VAL A 167 8.81 -27.77 -9.53
CA VAL A 167 8.53 -27.28 -8.18
C VAL A 167 7.05 -27.46 -7.88
N ALA A 168 6.71 -27.85 -6.64
CA ALA A 168 5.33 -27.99 -6.20
C ALA A 168 4.58 -26.66 -6.30
N LEU A 169 3.33 -26.67 -6.77
CA LEU A 169 2.53 -25.48 -6.98
C LEU A 169 1.20 -25.53 -6.23
N VAL A 170 0.94 -24.48 -5.45
CA VAL A 170 -0.38 -24.15 -4.91
C VAL A 170 -0.96 -22.99 -5.74
N ASP A 171 -1.88 -23.29 -6.66
CA ASP A 171 -2.48 -22.26 -7.52
C ASP A 171 -3.57 -21.45 -6.79
N MET A 172 -3.15 -20.62 -5.86
CA MET A 172 -4.03 -19.77 -5.05
C MET A 172 -4.86 -18.79 -5.87
N THR A 173 -4.38 -18.28 -7.00
CA THR A 173 -5.21 -17.46 -7.91
C THR A 173 -6.44 -18.23 -8.36
N GLU A 174 -6.28 -19.45 -8.85
CA GLU A 174 -7.43 -20.25 -9.33
C GLU A 174 -8.35 -20.69 -8.17
N ILE A 175 -7.77 -21.07 -7.03
CA ILE A 175 -8.53 -21.47 -5.85
C ILE A 175 -9.38 -20.31 -5.32
N THR A 176 -8.75 -19.16 -5.08
CA THR A 176 -9.43 -17.98 -4.53
C THR A 176 -10.42 -17.37 -5.53
N ARG A 177 -10.13 -17.41 -6.83
CA ARG A 177 -11.09 -17.00 -7.88
C ARG A 177 -12.39 -17.79 -7.77
N LYS A 178 -12.31 -19.13 -7.78
CA LYS A 178 -13.48 -20.01 -7.68
C LYS A 178 -14.22 -19.82 -6.37
N PHE A 179 -13.48 -19.68 -5.28
CA PHE A 179 -14.07 -19.48 -3.97
C PHE A 179 -14.85 -18.16 -3.87
N TYR A 180 -14.32 -17.08 -4.43
CA TYR A 180 -14.99 -15.77 -4.43
C TYR A 180 -16.23 -15.79 -5.36
N GLU A 181 -16.20 -16.60 -6.42
CA GLU A 181 -17.38 -16.86 -7.26
C GLU A 181 -18.46 -17.65 -6.52
N GLU A 182 -18.08 -18.63 -5.70
CA GLU A 182 -19.00 -19.42 -4.88
C GLU A 182 -19.63 -18.59 -3.74
N LEU A 183 -18.83 -17.76 -3.05
CA LEU A 183 -19.32 -16.90 -1.97
C LEU A 183 -20.17 -15.74 -2.46
N GLY A 184 -19.85 -15.18 -3.63
CA GLY A 184 -20.43 -13.94 -4.11
C GLY A 184 -19.83 -12.69 -3.47
N VAL A 185 -20.15 -11.52 -4.06
CA VAL A 185 -19.52 -10.22 -3.72
C VAL A 185 -19.74 -9.83 -2.25
N GLU A 186 -20.96 -9.97 -1.76
CA GLU A 186 -21.33 -9.52 -0.41
C GLU A 186 -20.61 -10.32 0.68
N GLU A 187 -20.58 -11.64 0.55
CA GLU A 187 -19.96 -12.51 1.55
C GLU A 187 -18.43 -12.43 1.48
N THR A 188 -17.87 -12.28 0.28
CA THR A 188 -16.42 -12.06 0.10
C THR A 188 -15.94 -10.80 0.83
N ALA A 189 -16.79 -9.77 1.00
CA ALA A 189 -16.41 -8.59 1.78
C ALA A 189 -16.01 -8.93 3.23
N TYR A 190 -16.59 -9.97 3.83
CA TYR A 190 -16.27 -10.39 5.19
C TYR A 190 -14.98 -11.21 5.29
N LEU A 191 -14.38 -11.68 4.19
CA LEU A 191 -13.03 -12.27 4.20
C LEU A 191 -11.93 -11.22 4.30
N HIS A 192 -12.26 -9.97 3.98
CA HIS A 192 -11.30 -8.89 3.84
C HIS A 192 -11.25 -7.96 5.06
N ALA A 193 -10.13 -7.25 5.20
CA ALA A 193 -9.90 -6.30 6.27
C ALA A 193 -10.77 -5.05 6.10
N TRP A 194 -11.26 -4.48 7.21
CA TRP A 194 -12.12 -3.28 7.22
C TRP A 194 -11.46 -2.23 8.10
N SER A 195 -10.98 -1.13 7.49
CA SER A 195 -10.34 -0.04 8.22
C SER A 195 -11.23 0.60 9.28
N CYS A 196 -12.53 0.72 9.03
CA CYS A 196 -13.53 1.14 10.01
C CYS A 196 -14.71 0.16 10.09
N ASN A 197 -15.63 0.40 11.03
CA ASN A 197 -16.84 -0.41 11.21
C ASN A 197 -17.91 -0.12 10.14
N ASN A 198 -17.50 -0.02 8.88
CA ASN A 198 -18.37 0.24 7.74
C ASN A 198 -17.89 -0.53 6.51
N MET A 199 -18.79 -1.25 5.85
CA MET A 199 -18.50 -2.07 4.67
C MET A 199 -17.97 -1.25 3.48
N VAL A 200 -18.18 0.06 3.41
CA VAL A 200 -17.56 0.88 2.35
C VAL A 200 -16.04 0.97 2.48
N SER A 201 -15.48 0.64 3.65
CA SER A 201 -14.06 0.74 3.95
C SER A 201 -13.29 -0.56 3.71
N VAL A 202 -13.95 -1.61 3.20
CA VAL A 202 -13.32 -2.93 3.02
C VAL A 202 -12.16 -2.84 2.02
N ASP A 203 -11.02 -3.39 2.41
CA ASP A 203 -9.81 -3.55 1.61
C ASP A 203 -10.04 -4.60 0.50
N ASN A 204 -9.58 -4.35 -0.72
CA ASN A 204 -9.76 -5.29 -1.83
C ASN A 204 -8.63 -6.31 -1.98
N THR A 205 -7.54 -6.18 -1.23
CA THR A 205 -6.33 -6.99 -1.38
C THR A 205 -6.05 -7.76 -0.10
N HIS A 206 -6.13 -7.11 1.05
CA HIS A 206 -5.75 -7.71 2.31
C HIS A 206 -6.92 -8.43 2.99
N THR A 207 -6.70 -9.69 3.37
CA THR A 207 -7.66 -10.48 4.14
C THR A 207 -7.65 -10.10 5.62
N ASN A 208 -8.74 -10.42 6.33
CA ASN A 208 -8.78 -10.40 7.79
C ASN A 208 -8.44 -11.78 8.39
N VAL A 209 -8.59 -11.95 9.70
CA VAL A 209 -8.28 -13.20 10.39
C VAL A 209 -9.03 -14.41 9.83
N TRP A 210 -10.31 -14.28 9.49
CA TRP A 210 -11.08 -15.37 8.88
C TRP A 210 -10.55 -15.68 7.47
N GLY A 211 -10.33 -14.65 6.64
CA GLY A 211 -9.73 -14.84 5.32
C GLY A 211 -8.34 -15.48 5.37
N ALA A 212 -7.52 -15.15 6.38
CA ALA A 212 -6.23 -15.78 6.59
C ALA A 212 -6.36 -17.26 6.96
N TYR A 213 -7.30 -17.64 7.83
CA TYR A 213 -7.59 -19.05 8.13
C TYR A 213 -8.05 -19.81 6.89
N VAL A 214 -8.94 -19.23 6.08
CA VAL A 214 -9.46 -19.85 4.86
C VAL A 214 -8.37 -20.05 3.80
N ASN A 215 -7.57 -19.02 3.52
CA ASN A 215 -6.47 -19.13 2.56
C ASN A 215 -5.40 -20.13 3.03
N ALA A 216 -5.06 -20.13 4.33
CA ALA A 216 -4.14 -21.10 4.90
C ALA A 216 -4.68 -22.54 4.81
N PHE A 217 -5.99 -22.73 5.02
CA PHE A 217 -6.65 -24.02 4.82
C PHE A 217 -6.49 -24.52 3.38
N PHE A 218 -6.72 -23.66 2.39
CA PHE A 218 -6.56 -24.05 0.98
C PHE A 218 -5.12 -24.39 0.62
N VAL A 219 -4.14 -23.63 1.12
CA VAL A 219 -2.72 -23.94 0.95
C VAL A 219 -2.41 -25.32 1.53
N MET A 220 -2.80 -25.57 2.78
CA MET A 220 -2.47 -26.82 3.48
C MET A 220 -3.21 -28.03 2.93
N LYS A 221 -4.47 -27.86 2.50
CA LYS A 221 -5.21 -28.87 1.76
C LYS A 221 -4.50 -29.25 0.46
N THR A 222 -4.06 -28.26 -0.31
CA THR A 222 -3.34 -28.49 -1.57
C THR A 222 -1.99 -29.16 -1.33
N ILE A 223 -1.22 -28.71 -0.31
CA ILE A 223 0.03 -29.36 0.09
C ILE A 223 -0.19 -30.82 0.45
N LYS A 224 -1.28 -31.14 1.18
CA LYS A 224 -1.61 -32.52 1.51
C LYS A 224 -1.91 -33.36 0.26
N GLU A 225 -2.64 -32.81 -0.70
CA GLU A 225 -2.99 -33.45 -1.97
C GLU A 225 -1.76 -33.67 -2.88
N LEU A 226 -0.79 -32.76 -2.85
CA LEU A 226 0.46 -32.87 -3.61
C LEU A 226 1.41 -33.96 -3.08
N GLY A 227 1.21 -34.46 -1.86
CA GLY A 227 2.03 -35.54 -1.29
C GLY A 227 3.51 -35.19 -1.11
N ILE A 228 3.82 -33.94 -0.76
CA ILE A 228 5.16 -33.44 -0.46
C ILE A 228 5.73 -34.19 0.76
N THR A 229 6.66 -35.11 0.50
CA THR A 229 7.26 -35.96 1.53
C THR A 229 7.90 -35.14 2.65
N GLY A 230 7.53 -35.46 3.88
CA GLY A 230 8.01 -34.79 5.10
C GLY A 230 7.18 -33.58 5.52
N LEU A 231 6.28 -33.08 4.67
CA LEU A 231 5.35 -32.00 5.00
C LEU A 231 3.90 -32.48 5.01
N SER A 232 3.44 -33.16 3.96
CA SER A 232 2.03 -33.55 3.80
C SER A 232 1.54 -34.50 4.89
N GLU A 233 2.42 -35.33 5.47
CA GLU A 233 2.08 -36.22 6.58
C GLU A 233 1.87 -35.47 7.90
N ASN A 234 2.37 -34.24 7.98
CA ASN A 234 2.27 -33.38 9.15
C ASN A 234 1.09 -32.41 9.08
N VAL A 235 0.35 -32.39 7.96
CA VAL A 235 -0.89 -31.61 7.82
C VAL A 235 -2.05 -32.34 8.51
N ILE A 236 -2.56 -31.75 9.59
CA ILE A 236 -3.58 -32.32 10.47
C ILE A 236 -4.91 -31.57 10.40
N ASP A 237 -5.95 -32.16 10.98
CA ASP A 237 -7.24 -31.54 11.30
C ASP A 237 -8.06 -30.89 10.18
N LEU A 238 -7.63 -30.93 8.91
CA LEU A 238 -8.37 -30.36 7.77
C LEU A 238 -9.85 -30.78 7.69
N ALA A 239 -10.18 -32.00 8.11
CA ALA A 239 -11.56 -32.50 8.10
C ALA A 239 -12.50 -31.67 9.01
N ASN A 240 -11.97 -31.07 10.08
CA ASN A 240 -12.73 -30.24 11.01
C ASN A 240 -13.13 -28.89 10.40
N TYR A 241 -12.50 -28.52 9.28
CA TYR A 241 -12.68 -27.23 8.61
C TYR A 241 -13.36 -27.38 7.26
N MET A 242 -13.95 -28.53 6.92
CA MET A 242 -14.60 -28.71 5.62
C MET A 242 -15.97 -28.01 5.55
N PRO A 243 -16.35 -27.39 4.40
CA PRO A 243 -15.57 -27.26 3.16
C PRO A 243 -14.44 -26.22 3.23
N TYR A 244 -14.55 -25.27 4.15
CA TYR A 244 -13.53 -24.29 4.56
C TYR A 244 -13.89 -23.76 5.97
N PRO A 245 -12.95 -23.14 6.71
CA PRO A 245 -13.21 -22.62 8.06
C PRO A 245 -14.46 -21.72 8.12
N ALA A 246 -15.38 -22.03 9.03
CA ALA A 246 -16.64 -21.30 9.17
C ALA A 246 -16.41 -19.88 9.71
N LYS A 247 -17.05 -18.88 9.08
CA LYS A 247 -16.91 -17.45 9.41
C LYS A 247 -17.16 -17.17 10.90
N GLU A 248 -18.19 -17.79 11.47
CA GLU A 248 -18.66 -17.56 12.84
C GLU A 248 -17.62 -17.95 13.90
N ASN A 249 -16.67 -18.82 13.55
CA ASN A 249 -15.63 -19.30 14.47
C ASN A 249 -14.37 -18.43 14.45
N TYR A 250 -14.14 -17.67 13.36
CA TYR A 250 -12.85 -17.01 13.12
C TYR A 250 -12.95 -15.53 12.82
N LEU A 251 -14.09 -15.01 12.35
CA LEU A 251 -14.24 -13.58 12.10
C LEU A 251 -14.39 -12.84 13.43
N GLU A 252 -13.34 -12.11 13.81
CA GLU A 252 -13.30 -11.36 15.06
C GLU A 252 -13.02 -9.88 14.78
N ALA A 253 -13.87 -9.02 15.34
CA ALA A 253 -13.64 -7.58 15.35
C ALA A 253 -12.55 -7.23 16.38
N ASN A 254 -11.75 -6.23 16.06
CA ASN A 254 -10.76 -5.70 16.98
C ASN A 254 -11.45 -5.10 18.21
N LYS A 255 -11.21 -5.71 19.38
CA LYS A 255 -11.80 -5.29 20.67
C LYS A 255 -11.37 -3.90 21.11
N ASP A 256 -10.21 -3.44 20.65
CA ASP A 256 -9.64 -2.14 20.96
C ASP A 256 -10.01 -1.06 19.92
N TYR A 257 -10.79 -1.41 18.89
CA TYR A 257 -11.23 -0.47 17.88
C TYR A 257 -12.10 0.64 18.49
N LYS A 258 -11.78 1.88 18.15
CA LYS A 258 -12.56 3.07 18.53
C LYS A 258 -13.10 3.71 17.26
N PRO A 259 -14.43 3.78 17.08
CA PRO A 259 -15.02 4.50 15.95
C PRO A 259 -14.55 5.96 15.93
N VAL A 260 -14.17 6.43 14.75
CA VAL A 260 -13.87 7.84 14.53
C VAL A 260 -15.18 8.55 14.16
N GLU A 261 -15.53 9.60 14.90
CA GLU A 261 -16.62 10.49 14.52
C GLU A 261 -16.07 11.63 13.66
N PHE A 262 -16.48 11.68 12.39
CA PHE A 262 -16.09 12.72 11.46
C PHE A 262 -17.31 13.19 10.64
N ASN A 263 -17.43 14.52 10.46
CA ASN A 263 -18.51 15.12 9.68
C ASN A 263 -18.00 15.56 8.31
N SER A 264 -18.36 14.80 7.28
CA SER A 264 -17.99 15.07 5.88
C SER A 264 -18.77 16.24 5.23
N ASN A 265 -19.76 16.81 5.92
CA ASN A 265 -20.49 18.01 5.46
C ASN A 265 -19.71 19.27 5.86
N LEU A 266 -18.61 19.52 5.15
CA LEU A 266 -17.73 20.65 5.43
C LEU A 266 -18.37 21.98 5.07
N GLU A 267 -18.46 22.89 6.05
CA GLU A 267 -18.83 24.29 5.84
C GLU A 267 -17.81 24.99 4.94
N ALA A 268 -18.18 26.15 4.38
CA ALA A 268 -17.22 27.01 3.69
C ALA A 268 -16.28 27.67 4.70
N SER A 269 -15.01 27.85 4.31
CA SER A 269 -14.06 28.64 5.10
C SER A 269 -14.56 30.07 5.27
N LYS A 270 -14.34 30.62 6.46
CA LYS A 270 -14.61 32.02 6.79
C LYS A 270 -13.43 32.92 6.41
N LEU A 271 -12.27 32.31 6.16
CA LEU A 271 -11.00 32.98 5.92
C LEU A 271 -10.65 33.04 4.44
N PHE A 272 -10.91 31.94 3.72
CA PHE A 272 -10.49 31.75 2.34
C PHE A 272 -11.69 31.58 1.41
N LYS A 273 -11.52 32.05 0.16
CA LYS A 273 -12.46 31.76 -0.93
C LYS A 273 -11.99 30.53 -1.68
N ASP A 274 -12.93 29.84 -2.31
CA ASP A 274 -12.62 28.77 -3.25
C ASP A 274 -11.79 29.31 -4.43
N VAL A 275 -10.83 28.52 -4.91
CA VAL A 275 -9.92 28.87 -6.01
C VAL A 275 -9.89 27.74 -7.04
N GLU A 276 -10.17 28.03 -8.32
CA GLU A 276 -10.21 27.01 -9.39
C GLU A 276 -11.02 25.73 -9.05
N GLY A 277 -12.10 25.90 -8.28
CA GLY A 277 -12.96 24.82 -7.81
C GLY A 277 -12.38 23.97 -6.67
N PHE A 278 -11.31 24.42 -6.02
CA PHE A 278 -10.80 23.88 -4.76
C PHE A 278 -11.38 24.69 -3.59
N LYS A 279 -11.92 24.00 -2.59
CA LYS A 279 -12.19 24.58 -1.28
C LYS A 279 -10.87 24.82 -0.56
N VAL A 280 -10.77 25.88 0.24
CA VAL A 280 -9.52 26.21 0.95
C VAL A 280 -9.76 26.26 2.44
N SER A 281 -8.85 25.66 3.21
CA SER A 281 -8.88 25.70 4.68
C SER A 281 -7.47 25.63 5.26
N ALA A 282 -7.24 26.31 6.38
CA ALA A 282 -6.06 26.11 7.21
C ALA A 282 -6.49 25.36 8.48
N PHE A 283 -5.89 24.19 8.73
CA PHE A 283 -6.30 23.35 9.85
C PHE A 283 -5.21 22.42 10.37
N GLY A 284 -5.48 21.78 11.50
CA GLY A 284 -4.60 20.86 12.20
C GLY A 284 -3.73 21.59 13.22
N ASP A 285 -2.52 21.09 13.50
CA ASP A 285 -1.64 21.68 14.50
C ASP A 285 -0.95 22.93 13.92
N ILE A 286 -1.74 24.01 13.85
CA ILE A 286 -1.34 25.30 13.27
C ILE A 286 -0.85 26.29 14.34
N LEU A 287 -0.85 25.89 15.62
CA LEU A 287 -0.25 26.58 16.77
C LEU A 287 -0.96 27.87 17.21
N ALA A 288 -2.01 28.29 16.50
CA ALA A 288 -2.99 29.29 16.92
C ALA A 288 -4.18 29.24 15.94
N PRO A 289 -5.32 29.89 16.28
CA PRO A 289 -6.44 30.01 15.36
C PRO A 289 -6.01 30.53 13.98
N ALA A 290 -6.57 29.92 12.92
CA ALA A 290 -6.27 30.30 11.55
C ALA A 290 -6.61 31.78 11.27
N ASP A 291 -5.79 32.43 10.46
CA ASP A 291 -5.99 33.82 10.02
C ASP A 291 -5.41 34.08 8.62
N ASN A 292 -5.69 35.26 8.05
CA ASN A 292 -5.26 35.65 6.71
C ASN A 292 -3.88 36.35 6.67
N LYS A 293 -3.21 36.50 7.81
CA LYS A 293 -1.86 37.07 7.89
C LYS A 293 -0.83 35.96 7.74
N ASP A 294 -1.00 34.88 8.50
CA ASP A 294 -0.05 33.78 8.54
C ASP A 294 -0.33 32.74 7.44
N PHE A 295 -1.55 32.73 6.90
CA PHE A 295 -1.96 31.87 5.77
C PHE A 295 -2.51 32.70 4.61
N SER A 296 -2.13 32.36 3.38
CA SER A 296 -2.70 32.97 2.17
C SER A 296 -2.82 31.96 1.04
N CYS A 297 -3.93 32.01 0.31
CA CYS A 297 -4.19 31.24 -0.91
C CYS A 297 -4.82 32.18 -1.95
N GLU A 298 -4.09 32.46 -3.02
CA GLU A 298 -4.43 33.50 -3.99
C GLU A 298 -4.34 32.96 -5.42
N LEU A 299 -5.28 33.39 -6.26
CA LEU A 299 -5.24 33.12 -7.69
C LEU A 299 -4.30 34.13 -8.35
N GLU A 300 -3.31 33.62 -9.07
CA GLU A 300 -2.36 34.40 -9.86
C GLU A 300 -2.40 33.93 -11.33
N GLU A 301 -1.71 34.67 -12.20
CA GLU A 301 -1.47 34.26 -13.59
C GLU A 301 0.01 33.93 -13.76
N LYS A 302 0.29 32.78 -14.37
CA LYS A 302 1.65 32.37 -14.73
C LYS A 302 1.66 31.78 -16.13
N ASP A 303 2.53 32.30 -16.99
CA ASP A 303 2.65 31.90 -18.40
C ASP A 303 1.30 31.92 -19.15
N GLY A 304 0.45 32.91 -18.85
CA GLY A 304 -0.88 33.07 -19.46
C GLY A 304 -1.92 32.04 -19.02
N LYS A 305 -1.67 31.29 -17.94
CA LYS A 305 -2.59 30.31 -17.35
C LYS A 305 -2.86 30.61 -15.88
N PRO A 306 -4.03 30.18 -15.34
CA PRO A 306 -4.29 30.24 -13.91
C PRO A 306 -3.23 29.48 -13.10
N ALA A 307 -2.79 30.09 -12.00
CA ALA A 307 -1.89 29.52 -11.02
C ALA A 307 -2.38 29.85 -9.62
N ILE A 308 -2.05 29.01 -8.63
CA ILE A 308 -2.48 29.19 -7.25
C ILE A 308 -1.25 29.39 -6.39
N ARG A 309 -1.08 30.57 -5.81
CA ARG A 309 -0.03 30.83 -4.83
C ARG A 309 -0.54 30.55 -3.42
N MET A 310 0.20 29.73 -2.69
CA MET A 310 -0.11 29.35 -1.33
C MET A 310 1.10 29.63 -0.43
N ALA A 311 0.87 30.29 0.70
CA ALA A 311 1.92 30.58 1.65
C ALA A 311 1.49 30.40 3.10
N VAL A 312 2.41 29.87 3.90
CA VAL A 312 2.31 29.69 5.35
C VAL A 312 3.50 30.36 6.00
N ARG A 313 3.28 31.18 7.04
CA ARG A 313 4.28 32.06 7.66
C ARG A 313 4.37 31.82 9.17
N GLU A 314 5.31 32.52 9.85
CA GLU A 314 5.41 32.59 11.31
C GLU A 314 5.44 31.23 12.04
N ASN A 315 6.08 30.23 11.44
CA ASN A 315 6.16 28.84 11.91
C ASN A 315 4.80 28.13 12.06
N ARG A 316 3.72 28.66 11.47
CA ARG A 316 2.41 28.02 11.50
C ARG A 316 2.40 26.68 10.78
N GLY A 317 1.67 25.73 11.34
CA GLY A 317 1.61 24.39 10.80
C GLY A 317 2.93 23.63 10.94
N LYS A 318 2.86 22.32 10.70
CA LYS A 318 4.00 21.41 10.67
C LYS A 318 3.57 20.11 10.05
N ILE A 319 4.52 19.37 9.48
CA ILE A 319 4.38 17.93 9.27
C ILE A 319 5.26 17.21 10.30
N SER A 320 4.70 16.24 11.01
CA SER A 320 5.42 15.40 11.95
C SER A 320 4.82 13.99 11.99
N ILE A 321 5.44 13.08 12.76
CA ILE A 321 4.94 11.72 12.91
C ILE A 321 3.53 11.69 13.53
N VAL A 322 3.29 12.54 14.54
CA VAL A 322 2.07 12.47 15.36
C VAL A 322 1.03 13.54 15.04
N THR A 323 1.42 14.63 14.41
CA THR A 323 0.52 15.75 14.07
C THR A 323 0.87 16.37 12.73
N ASP A 324 -0.13 16.90 12.04
CA ASP A 324 0.00 17.75 10.87
C ASP A 324 -0.81 19.04 11.05
N GLY A 325 -0.32 20.13 10.50
CA GLY A 325 -1.00 21.41 10.41
C GLY A 325 -0.66 22.07 9.09
N ILE A 326 -1.67 22.33 8.26
CA ILE A 326 -1.49 22.67 6.86
C ILE A 326 -2.48 23.75 6.40
N LEU A 327 -2.11 24.47 5.36
CA LEU A 327 -3.05 25.13 4.44
C LEU A 327 -3.33 24.18 3.30
N PHE A 328 -4.60 23.90 3.02
CA PHE A 328 -5.03 22.90 2.04
C PHE A 328 -6.09 23.47 1.10
N ALA A 329 -5.82 23.41 -0.20
CA ALA A 329 -6.77 23.69 -1.27
C ALA A 329 -7.20 22.36 -1.89
N PHE A 330 -8.44 21.91 -1.65
CA PHE A 330 -8.86 20.53 -1.87
C PHE A 330 -10.20 20.38 -2.60
N LYS A 331 -10.36 19.21 -3.22
CA LYS A 331 -11.65 18.68 -3.73
C LYS A 331 -12.02 17.45 -2.92
N GLN A 332 -13.28 17.39 -2.51
CA GLN A 332 -13.89 16.21 -1.91
C GLN A 332 -14.41 15.32 -3.04
N ILE A 333 -13.91 14.09 -3.13
CA ILE A 333 -14.30 13.12 -4.16
C ILE A 333 -14.66 11.78 -3.49
N PRO A 334 -15.48 10.92 -4.12
CA PRO A 334 -15.73 9.58 -3.61
C PRO A 334 -14.43 8.81 -3.38
N ALA A 335 -14.34 8.07 -2.27
CA ALA A 335 -13.10 7.36 -1.90
C ALA A 335 -12.65 6.29 -2.91
N ALA A 336 -13.60 5.74 -3.69
CA ALA A 336 -13.33 4.75 -4.73
C ALA A 336 -12.90 5.36 -6.08
N THR A 337 -12.90 6.69 -6.22
CA THR A 337 -12.56 7.37 -7.48
C THR A 337 -11.10 7.09 -7.86
N LYS A 338 -10.89 6.57 -9.07
CA LYS A 338 -9.57 6.54 -9.69
C LYS A 338 -9.22 7.96 -10.10
N PHE A 339 -7.99 8.39 -9.86
CA PHE A 339 -7.57 9.74 -10.22
C PHE A 339 -6.08 9.82 -10.51
N LYS A 340 -5.68 10.88 -11.20
CA LYS A 340 -4.30 11.35 -11.31
C LYS A 340 -4.28 12.88 -11.23
N LEU A 341 -3.66 13.40 -10.16
CA LEU A 341 -3.41 14.81 -9.94
C LEU A 341 -1.94 15.13 -10.22
N THR A 342 -1.68 16.13 -11.05
CA THR A 342 -0.33 16.64 -11.32
C THR A 342 -0.29 18.16 -11.18
N ALA A 343 0.88 18.69 -10.83
CA ALA A 343 1.15 20.12 -10.82
C ALA A 343 2.65 20.43 -10.99
N ASP A 344 2.93 21.58 -11.57
CA ASP A 344 4.23 22.24 -11.51
C ASP A 344 4.24 23.22 -10.33
N ILE A 345 5.24 23.12 -9.45
CA ILE A 345 5.34 23.89 -8.21
C ILE A 345 6.58 24.77 -8.27
N THR A 346 6.39 26.08 -8.31
CA THR A 346 7.49 27.05 -8.17
C THR A 346 7.71 27.37 -6.71
N VAL A 347 8.95 27.21 -6.25
CA VAL A 347 9.35 27.51 -4.88
C VAL A 347 9.71 28.99 -4.77
N ASN A 348 8.78 29.81 -4.30
CA ASN A 348 8.99 31.26 -4.19
C ASN A 348 9.90 31.58 -3.00
N ASP A 349 9.66 30.94 -1.87
CA ASP A 349 10.52 31.00 -0.69
C ASP A 349 10.24 29.83 0.25
N TYR A 350 11.21 29.50 1.11
CA TYR A 350 10.96 28.66 2.27
C TYR A 350 12.05 28.85 3.34
N PHE A 351 11.71 28.59 4.60
CA PHE A 351 12.71 28.49 5.67
C PHE A 351 13.14 27.03 5.85
N SER A 352 14.43 26.73 5.78
CA SER A 352 14.93 25.35 5.91
C SER A 352 14.61 24.77 7.29
N ASN A 353 13.72 23.79 7.34
CA ASN A 353 13.30 23.08 8.54
C ASN A 353 12.74 21.71 8.14
N ASP A 354 12.86 20.73 9.03
CA ASP A 354 12.48 19.34 8.74
C ASP A 354 10.98 19.08 8.63
N GLN A 355 10.17 20.05 9.04
CA GLN A 355 8.71 20.00 9.06
C GLN A 355 8.07 20.91 8.00
N VAL A 356 8.89 21.57 7.17
CA VAL A 356 8.43 22.33 6.01
C VAL A 356 8.13 21.36 4.89
N SER A 357 6.94 21.48 4.31
CA SER A 357 6.52 20.63 3.21
C SER A 357 5.44 21.32 2.38
N PHE A 358 5.40 21.01 1.10
CA PHE A 358 4.44 21.53 0.14
C PHE A 358 4.32 20.57 -1.04
N GLY A 359 3.13 20.46 -1.62
CA GLY A 359 2.93 19.56 -2.75
C GLY A 359 1.48 19.14 -2.90
N LEU A 360 1.29 17.91 -3.36
CA LEU A 360 -0.03 17.31 -3.53
C LEU A 360 -0.30 16.35 -2.37
N MET A 361 -1.54 16.33 -1.88
CA MET A 361 -1.96 15.44 -0.81
C MET A 361 -3.35 14.89 -1.07
N VAL A 362 -3.54 13.62 -0.73
CA VAL A 362 -4.83 12.96 -0.57
C VAL A 362 -4.95 12.48 0.87
N ARG A 363 -6.08 12.73 1.51
CA ARG A 363 -6.33 12.40 2.92
C ARG A 363 -7.78 11.99 3.17
N ASP A 364 -8.07 11.32 4.27
CA ASP A 364 -9.44 10.88 4.66
C ASP A 364 -10.14 11.79 5.68
N ASP A 365 -9.57 12.95 5.98
CA ASP A 365 -10.19 13.98 6.82
C ASP A 365 -9.85 15.39 6.34
N VAL A 366 -10.71 16.36 6.64
CA VAL A 366 -10.40 17.79 6.52
C VAL A 366 -11.19 18.53 7.60
N TYR A 367 -10.58 19.56 8.18
CA TYR A 367 -11.25 20.48 9.09
C TYR A 367 -11.28 21.89 8.49
N VAL A 368 -12.25 22.70 8.89
CA VAL A 368 -12.45 24.07 8.35
C VAL A 368 -11.96 25.08 9.37
N ASP A 369 -10.90 25.82 9.03
CA ASP A 369 -10.32 26.92 9.82
C ASP A 369 -10.04 26.56 11.30
N MET A 370 -9.53 25.34 11.54
CA MET A 370 -9.49 24.73 12.88
C MET A 370 -8.06 24.45 13.35
N ASP A 371 -7.68 25.05 14.48
CA ASP A 371 -6.46 24.70 15.21
C ASP A 371 -6.73 23.52 16.16
N THR A 372 -6.08 22.39 15.90
CA THR A 372 -6.19 21.17 16.72
C THR A 372 -4.96 20.29 16.55
N ALA A 373 -4.40 19.80 17.65
CA ALA A 373 -3.33 18.80 17.60
C ALA A 373 -3.86 17.38 17.38
N ASP A 374 -5.16 17.15 17.57
CA ASP A 374 -5.82 15.83 17.52
C ASP A 374 -6.32 15.49 16.11
N VAL A 375 -5.48 15.70 15.10
CA VAL A 375 -5.82 15.35 13.71
C VAL A 375 -5.82 13.83 13.56
N LEU A 376 -6.90 13.29 13.02
CA LEU A 376 -7.16 11.85 13.03
C LEU A 376 -6.75 11.17 11.73
N GLY A 377 -6.73 11.90 10.61
CA GLY A 377 -6.68 11.31 9.29
C GLY A 377 -5.34 10.74 8.88
N ASP A 378 -5.43 9.76 8.00
CA ASP A 378 -4.31 9.26 7.25
C ASP A 378 -4.17 10.05 5.95
N TYR A 379 -2.99 10.02 5.34
CA TYR A 379 -2.76 10.72 4.08
C TYR A 379 -1.60 10.13 3.28
N VAL A 380 -1.58 10.43 1.98
CA VAL A 380 -0.43 10.22 1.08
C VAL A 380 -0.09 11.56 0.42
N ALA A 381 1.19 11.91 0.43
CA ALA A 381 1.70 13.18 -0.07
C ALA A 381 2.81 12.99 -1.11
N ALA A 382 2.62 13.60 -2.28
CA ALA A 382 3.67 13.84 -3.27
C ALA A 382 4.33 15.18 -2.93
N ALA A 383 5.26 15.16 -1.97
CA ALA A 383 5.86 16.34 -1.37
C ALA A 383 7.16 15.99 -0.64
N PRO A 384 8.12 16.93 -0.54
CA PRO A 384 9.35 16.68 0.16
C PRO A 384 9.16 16.83 1.67
N LEU A 385 9.95 16.10 2.45
CA LEU A 385 10.04 16.27 3.91
C LEU A 385 11.49 16.09 4.38
N PHE A 386 11.83 16.68 5.53
CA PHE A 386 13.20 16.75 6.03
C PHE A 386 14.15 17.57 5.15
N LEU A 387 13.69 18.75 4.69
CA LEU A 387 14.44 19.61 3.76
C LEU A 387 15.83 20.03 4.29
N THR A 388 16.10 19.96 5.60
CA THR A 388 17.47 20.23 6.11
C THR A 388 18.48 19.17 5.67
N LYS A 389 18.00 17.98 5.28
CA LYS A 389 18.81 16.88 4.73
C LYS A 389 19.15 17.06 3.25
N LYS A 390 18.70 18.15 2.62
CA LYS A 390 19.02 18.50 1.21
C LYS A 390 18.65 17.38 0.24
N GLU A 391 19.59 16.86 -0.53
CA GLU A 391 19.38 15.73 -1.45
C GLU A 391 19.01 14.42 -0.73
N ASN A 392 19.22 14.32 0.59
CA ASN A 392 18.76 13.18 1.39
C ASN A 392 17.37 13.37 2.03
N ALA A 393 16.69 14.47 1.71
CA ALA A 393 15.27 14.65 2.05
C ALA A 393 14.43 13.58 1.32
N THR A 394 13.29 13.21 1.90
CA THR A 394 12.38 12.27 1.22
C THR A 394 11.60 12.99 0.14
N ASN A 395 11.22 12.30 -0.94
CA ASN A 395 10.43 12.86 -2.04
C ASN A 395 8.91 12.73 -1.84
N CYS A 396 8.47 11.75 -1.06
CA CYS A 396 7.08 11.44 -0.82
C CYS A 396 6.95 10.90 0.59
N PHE A 397 5.78 11.03 1.21
CA PHE A 397 5.54 10.45 2.51
C PHE A 397 4.05 10.23 2.72
N ALA A 398 3.72 9.38 3.68
CA ALA A 398 2.36 9.08 4.06
C ALA A 398 2.25 8.99 5.58
N ARG A 399 1.04 9.17 6.10
CA ARG A 399 0.68 8.76 7.45
C ARG A 399 -0.37 7.67 7.36
N ARG A 400 -0.14 6.58 8.09
CA ARG A 400 -1.06 5.44 8.20
C ARG A 400 -1.15 5.00 9.65
N SER A 401 -2.33 5.08 10.25
CA SER A 401 -2.57 4.67 11.64
C SER A 401 -1.57 5.28 12.65
N SER A 402 -1.29 6.58 12.48
CA SER A 402 -0.30 7.35 13.27
C SER A 402 1.17 6.98 13.06
N GLU A 403 1.49 6.16 12.06
CA GLU A 403 2.86 5.88 11.65
C GLU A 403 3.21 6.66 10.38
N GLN A 404 4.43 7.20 10.34
CA GLN A 404 4.95 7.89 9.17
C GLN A 404 5.66 6.90 8.25
N VAL A 405 5.21 6.81 7.00
CA VAL A 405 5.86 6.02 5.95
C VAL A 405 6.59 6.97 5.01
N LEU A 406 7.89 6.75 4.80
CA LEU A 406 8.71 7.60 3.93
C LEU A 406 8.92 6.94 2.58
N GLY A 407 8.91 7.75 1.52
CA GLY A 407 9.26 7.35 0.16
C GLY A 407 10.77 7.32 -0.06
N SER A 408 11.19 7.41 -1.32
CA SER A 408 12.60 7.48 -1.67
C SER A 408 13.23 8.81 -1.25
N LYS A 409 14.54 8.92 -1.44
CA LYS A 409 15.24 10.21 -1.35
C LYS A 409 14.97 11.03 -2.61
N LEU A 410 15.11 12.35 -2.49
CA LEU A 410 15.28 13.23 -3.65
C LEU A 410 16.59 12.87 -4.40
N LYS A 411 16.68 13.24 -5.68
CA LYS A 411 17.96 13.12 -6.42
C LYS A 411 18.70 14.46 -6.48
N ARG A 412 18.05 15.56 -6.08
CA ARG A 412 18.67 16.88 -5.88
C ARG A 412 18.00 17.71 -4.77
N GLU A 413 18.75 18.68 -4.26
CA GLU A 413 18.28 19.64 -3.25
C GLU A 413 17.25 20.62 -3.84
N ILE A 414 16.15 20.85 -3.11
CA ILE A 414 15.12 21.84 -3.48
C ILE A 414 15.54 23.25 -3.04
N LYS A 415 15.49 24.22 -3.96
CA LYS A 415 15.92 25.61 -3.72
C LYS A 415 14.86 26.61 -4.16
N LYS A 416 14.89 27.78 -3.52
CA LYS A 416 14.17 28.97 -3.97
C LYS A 416 14.44 29.24 -5.45
N GLY A 417 13.38 29.56 -6.19
CA GLY A 417 13.39 29.81 -7.63
C GLY A 417 13.28 28.55 -8.50
N MET A 418 13.37 27.34 -7.93
CA MET A 418 13.16 26.11 -8.70
C MET A 418 11.68 25.90 -9.01
N THR A 419 11.42 25.26 -10.16
CA THR A 419 10.12 24.66 -10.45
C THR A 419 10.28 23.15 -10.47
N VAL A 420 9.46 22.47 -9.68
CA VAL A 420 9.46 21.02 -9.51
C VAL A 420 8.11 20.44 -9.93
N LYS A 421 8.07 19.15 -10.26
CA LYS A 421 6.84 18.47 -10.68
C LYS A 421 6.33 17.56 -9.57
N ALA A 422 5.03 17.51 -9.35
CA ALA A 422 4.42 16.54 -8.44
C ALA A 422 3.34 15.74 -9.17
N CYS A 423 3.24 14.45 -8.83
CA CYS A 423 2.23 13.55 -9.35
C CYS A 423 1.69 12.67 -8.22
N LEU A 424 0.37 12.60 -8.08
CA LEU A 424 -0.33 11.78 -7.09
C LEU A 424 -1.50 11.08 -7.77
N PHE A 425 -1.62 9.76 -7.62
CA PHE A 425 -2.63 8.97 -8.32
C PHE A 425 -3.15 7.81 -7.46
N ALA A 426 -4.37 7.37 -7.74
CA ALA A 426 -4.96 6.19 -7.12
C ALA A 426 -4.45 4.90 -7.80
N THR A 427 -4.23 3.84 -7.01
CA THR A 427 -3.91 2.49 -7.50
C THR A 427 -5.02 1.51 -7.12
N GLU A 428 -4.86 0.22 -7.41
CA GLU A 428 -5.77 -0.80 -6.88
C GLU A 428 -5.65 -0.93 -5.36
N ASP A 429 -4.43 -0.91 -4.84
CA ASP A 429 -4.13 -1.20 -3.43
C ASP A 429 -4.12 0.04 -2.53
N GLY A 430 -4.06 1.25 -3.11
CA GLY A 430 -3.94 2.50 -2.37
C GLY A 430 -3.61 3.67 -3.28
N TYR A 431 -2.42 4.24 -3.14
CA TYR A 431 -1.99 5.44 -3.87
C TYR A 431 -0.55 5.35 -4.35
N GLY A 432 -0.22 6.13 -5.37
CA GLY A 432 1.13 6.33 -5.88
C GLY A 432 1.48 7.81 -5.92
N ALA A 433 2.72 8.15 -5.59
CA ALA A 433 3.20 9.52 -5.53
C ALA A 433 4.62 9.64 -6.11
N SER A 434 4.90 10.79 -6.75
CA SER A 434 6.27 11.19 -7.10
C SER A 434 6.44 12.69 -6.97
N PHE A 435 7.65 13.11 -6.60
CA PHE A 435 8.02 14.51 -6.48
C PHE A 435 9.39 14.78 -7.10
N ASP A 436 9.41 15.78 -7.96
CA ASP A 436 10.51 16.23 -8.81
C ASP A 436 11.20 15.09 -9.57
N ASP A 437 12.48 14.86 -9.28
CA ASP A 437 13.33 13.84 -9.89
C ASP A 437 13.36 12.53 -9.09
N GLY A 438 12.64 12.48 -7.96
CA GLY A 438 12.51 11.28 -7.15
C GLY A 438 11.70 10.18 -7.84
N ASP A 439 11.84 8.97 -7.33
CA ASP A 439 11.17 7.80 -7.91
C ASP A 439 9.66 7.83 -7.63
N VAL A 440 8.89 7.12 -8.45
CA VAL A 440 7.48 6.86 -8.20
C VAL A 440 7.38 5.84 -7.07
N ILE A 441 6.63 6.19 -6.02
CA ILE A 441 6.42 5.36 -4.83
C ILE A 441 4.94 5.04 -4.70
N THR A 442 4.60 3.77 -4.81
CA THR A 442 3.35 3.16 -4.32
C THR A 442 3.62 2.32 -3.08
N GLY A 443 4.88 1.89 -2.93
CA GLY A 443 5.33 1.09 -1.82
C GLY A 443 5.16 1.67 -0.43
N GLY A 444 4.37 0.98 0.38
CA GLY A 444 4.03 1.46 1.72
C GLY A 444 2.89 2.48 1.73
N PHE A 445 2.41 2.89 0.54
CA PHE A 445 1.19 3.66 0.32
C PHE A 445 0.03 2.76 -0.13
N ASP A 446 0.21 1.44 0.08
CA ASP A 446 -0.73 0.35 -0.21
C ASP A 446 -1.80 0.22 0.89
N PHE A 447 -2.56 1.31 1.08
CA PHE A 447 -3.66 1.34 2.03
C PHE A 447 -4.75 2.31 1.54
N LYS A 448 -5.99 2.08 2.00
CA LYS A 448 -7.12 2.96 1.69
C LYS A 448 -7.22 4.08 2.71
N LEU A 449 -7.56 5.28 2.22
CA LEU A 449 -7.90 6.44 3.03
C LEU A 449 -9.40 6.44 3.29
N THR A 450 -9.84 5.53 4.16
CA THR A 450 -11.25 5.29 4.49
C THR A 450 -11.45 5.06 5.99
N THR A 451 -10.46 5.39 6.81
CA THR A 451 -10.49 5.17 8.25
C THR A 451 -11.34 6.23 8.95
N VAL A 452 -11.20 7.49 8.52
CA VAL A 452 -11.90 8.65 9.11
C VAL A 452 -13.17 9.01 8.33
N ASP A 453 -13.07 9.42 7.07
CA ASP A 453 -14.20 9.51 6.13
C ASP A 453 -14.19 8.29 5.21
N PRO A 454 -15.05 7.29 5.43
CA PRO A 454 -15.03 6.08 4.62
C PRO A 454 -15.67 6.26 3.24
N ARG A 455 -16.33 7.41 2.98
CA ARG A 455 -17.04 7.68 1.73
C ARG A 455 -16.29 8.62 0.81
N HIS A 456 -15.45 9.50 1.36
CA HIS A 456 -14.74 10.49 0.57
C HIS A 456 -13.27 10.55 0.91
N VAL A 457 -12.49 10.96 -0.09
CA VAL A 457 -11.13 11.45 0.11
C VAL A 457 -11.06 12.91 -0.30
N TYR A 458 -10.11 13.61 0.30
CA TYR A 458 -9.86 15.02 0.08
C TYR A 458 -8.52 15.16 -0.61
N LEU A 459 -8.56 15.53 -1.88
CA LEU A 459 -7.41 15.57 -2.79
C LEU A 459 -7.10 17.01 -3.18
N GLY A 460 -5.84 17.43 -3.09
CA GLY A 460 -5.48 18.77 -3.51
C GLY A 460 -4.05 19.21 -3.22
N LEU A 461 -3.88 20.52 -3.12
CA LEU A 461 -2.61 21.23 -2.96
C LEU A 461 -2.44 21.61 -1.50
N PHE A 462 -1.27 21.37 -0.92
CA PHE A 462 -1.00 21.75 0.46
C PHE A 462 0.32 22.48 0.64
N VAL A 463 0.38 23.29 1.70
CA VAL A 463 1.58 23.96 2.18
C VAL A 463 1.61 23.91 3.71
N SER A 464 2.80 23.71 4.27
CA SER A 464 3.04 23.70 5.71
C SER A 464 4.31 24.47 6.04
N ARG A 465 4.26 25.22 7.15
CA ARG A 465 5.39 25.81 7.86
C ARG A 465 6.39 26.60 7.02
N ASN A 466 6.26 27.94 7.02
CA ASN A 466 7.23 28.86 6.42
C ASN A 466 7.58 28.54 4.96
N ALA A 467 6.61 28.13 4.17
CA ALA A 467 6.77 27.89 2.74
C ALA A 467 5.84 28.81 1.95
N ASP A 468 6.33 29.31 0.82
CA ASP A 468 5.61 30.10 -0.16
C ASP A 468 5.87 29.48 -1.53
N VAL A 469 4.82 28.94 -2.16
CA VAL A 469 4.91 28.24 -3.43
C VAL A 469 3.76 28.61 -4.36
N THR A 470 4.02 28.54 -5.66
CA THR A 470 3.00 28.75 -6.69
C THR A 470 2.79 27.47 -7.48
N PHE A 471 1.59 26.93 -7.43
CA PHE A 471 1.13 25.78 -8.19
C PHE A 471 0.62 26.23 -9.57
N SER A 472 1.08 25.58 -10.62
CA SER A 472 0.75 25.88 -12.03
C SER A 472 0.61 24.59 -12.82
N ASN A 473 0.01 24.64 -14.02
CA ASN A 473 -0.25 23.46 -14.85
C ASN A 473 -0.96 22.33 -14.06
N ILE A 474 -1.91 22.70 -13.19
CA ILE A 474 -2.65 21.76 -12.35
C ILE A 474 -3.58 20.94 -13.25
N SER A 475 -3.46 19.62 -13.22
CA SER A 475 -4.31 18.69 -13.97
C SER A 475 -4.88 17.63 -13.05
N LEU A 476 -6.19 17.43 -13.09
CA LEU A 476 -6.88 16.36 -12.36
C LEU A 476 -7.68 15.52 -13.36
N GLU A 477 -7.21 14.30 -13.59
CA GLU A 477 -7.89 13.26 -14.37
C GLU A 477 -8.64 12.34 -13.38
N MET A 478 -9.90 11.97 -13.68
CA MET A 478 -10.75 11.11 -12.86
C MET A 478 -11.53 10.12 -13.72
#